data_AF-A0A7X7G6I7-F1
#
_entry.id   AF-A0A7X7G6I7-F1
#
_cell.length_a   1.000
_cell.length_b   1.000
_cell.length_c   1.000
_cell.angle_alpha   90.00
_cell.angle_beta   90.00
_cell.angle_gamma   90.00
#
_symmetry.space_group_name_H-M   'P 1'
#
loop_
_entity.id
_entity.type
_entity.pdbx_description
1 polymer ?
#
loop_
_entity_poly.entity_id
_entity_poly.type
_entity_poly.pdbx_seq_one_letter_code
_entity_poly.pdbx_strand_id
1 'polypeptide(L)'
;MNRGLVLSRVKADGPISRADLVRATGLAKATVSVIVDELVAAGLLVEAGVGATSARGGRPPVLLRYDGRSELLVGVHVGVQRTTATVATGSGE
;
A
#
# COMPACT_ATOMS: atom_id res chain seq x y z
N MET A 1 -10.80 0.10 9.37
CA MET A 1 -9.66 0.58 10.20
C MET A 1 -8.34 -0.10 9.81
N ASN A 2 -8.29 -1.42 9.60
CA ASN A 2 -7.03 -2.15 9.38
C ASN A 2 -6.33 -1.88 8.03
N ARG A 3 -7.06 -1.47 6.96
CA ARG A 3 -6.47 -1.09 5.66
C ARG A 3 -5.44 0.02 5.76
N GLY A 4 -5.71 1.06 6.55
CA GLY A 4 -4.80 2.19 6.73
C GLY A 4 -3.48 1.78 7.37
N LEU A 5 -3.52 0.88 8.36
CA LEU A 5 -2.32 0.37 9.01
C LEU A 5 -1.43 -0.41 8.04
N VAL A 6 -2.02 -1.31 7.25
CA VAL A 6 -1.28 -2.09 6.25
C VAL A 6 -0.67 -1.16 5.20
N LEU A 7 -1.45 -0.21 4.67
CA LEU A 7 -0.97 0.74 3.66
C LEU A 7 0.19 1.60 4.19
N SER A 8 0.08 2.13 5.41
CA SER A 8 1.16 2.92 6.03
C SER A 8 2.43 2.11 6.22
N ARG A 9 2.33 0.81 6.58
CA ARG A 9 3.50 -0.07 6.66
C ARG A 9 4.13 -0.35 5.31
N VAL A 10 3.35 -0.57 4.27
CA VAL A 10 3.92 -0.72 2.91
C VAL A 10 4.57 0.57 2.41
N LYS A 11 4.02 1.75 2.77
CA LYS A 11 4.63 3.05 2.42
C LYS A 11 5.94 3.30 3.18
N ALA A 12 6.04 2.90 4.44
CA ALA A 12 7.23 3.13 5.28
C ALA A 12 8.34 2.08 5.05
N ASP A 13 7.96 0.81 4.95
CA ASP A 13 8.87 -0.35 4.98
C ASP A 13 8.98 -1.06 3.62
N GLY A 14 8.34 -0.52 2.57
CA GLY A 14 8.32 -1.13 1.24
C GLY A 14 9.68 -1.08 0.52
N PRO A 15 10.02 -2.06 -0.34
CA PRO A 15 9.23 -3.24 -0.72
C PRO A 15 9.17 -4.33 0.36
N ILE A 16 7.97 -4.79 0.74
CA ILE A 16 7.73 -5.69 1.88
C ILE A 16 6.90 -6.91 1.49
N SER A 17 7.15 -8.08 2.08
CA SER A 17 6.36 -9.29 1.81
C SER A 17 5.07 -9.35 2.65
N ARG A 18 4.06 -10.12 2.20
CA ARG A 18 2.85 -10.42 3.00
C ARG A 18 3.19 -11.00 4.39
N ALA A 19 4.26 -11.81 4.48
CA ALA A 19 4.68 -12.42 5.75
C ALA A 19 5.28 -11.39 6.70
N ASP A 20 6.02 -10.43 6.18
CA ASP A 20 6.59 -9.35 7.00
C ASP A 20 5.53 -8.32 7.39
N LEU A 21 4.51 -8.09 6.56
CA LEU A 21 3.33 -7.33 6.94
C LEU A 21 2.58 -7.96 8.12
N VAL A 22 2.42 -9.27 8.14
CA VAL A 22 1.83 -9.99 9.30
C VAL A 22 2.64 -9.72 10.57
N ARG A 23 3.97 -9.81 10.49
CA ARG A 23 4.86 -9.54 11.63
C ARG A 23 4.82 -8.08 12.07
N ALA A 24 4.83 -7.15 11.12
CA ALA A 24 4.87 -5.71 11.37
C ALA A 24 3.54 -5.15 11.90
N THR A 25 2.41 -5.71 11.46
CA THR A 25 1.07 -5.25 11.85
C THR A 25 0.47 -6.05 13.01
N GLY A 26 0.97 -7.25 13.29
CA GLY A 26 0.40 -8.16 14.29
C GLY A 26 -0.96 -8.76 13.89
N LEU A 27 -1.42 -8.54 12.66
CA LEU A 27 -2.69 -9.03 12.15
C LEU A 27 -2.59 -10.49 11.72
N ALA A 28 -3.72 -11.20 11.75
CA ALA A 28 -3.79 -12.56 11.24
C ALA A 28 -3.46 -12.62 9.74
N LYS A 29 -2.78 -13.69 9.31
CA LYS A 29 -2.37 -13.89 7.91
C LYS A 29 -3.54 -13.77 6.93
N ALA A 30 -4.71 -14.33 7.27
CA ALA A 30 -5.91 -14.23 6.44
C ALA A 30 -6.37 -12.77 6.28
N THR A 31 -6.37 -11.98 7.36
CA THR A 31 -6.74 -10.56 7.34
C THR A 31 -5.77 -9.73 6.51
N VAL A 32 -4.46 -9.97 6.64
CA VAL A 32 -3.45 -9.28 5.82
C VAL A 32 -3.63 -9.62 4.35
N SER A 33 -3.87 -10.90 4.00
CA SER A 33 -4.13 -11.28 2.61
C SER A 33 -5.34 -10.55 2.04
N VAL A 34 -6.49 -10.57 2.72
CA VAL A 34 -7.70 -9.88 2.26
C VAL A 34 -7.45 -8.38 2.05
N ILE A 35 -6.81 -7.72 3.03
CA ILE A 35 -6.50 -6.29 2.95
C ILE A 35 -5.54 -5.98 1.79
N VAL A 36 -4.49 -6.79 1.63
CA VAL A 36 -3.53 -6.62 0.54
C VAL A 36 -4.24 -6.79 -0.80
N ASP A 37 -5.05 -7.82 -0.96
CA ASP A 37 -5.75 -8.11 -2.21
C ASP A 37 -6.74 -6.98 -2.55
N GLU A 38 -7.44 -6.41 -1.56
CA GLU A 38 -8.27 -5.21 -1.72
C GLU A 38 -7.46 -3.97 -2.14
N LEU A 39 -6.27 -3.78 -1.56
CA LEU A 39 -5.40 -2.64 -1.88
C LEU A 39 -4.75 -2.78 -3.26
N VAL A 40 -4.41 -3.99 -3.68
CA VAL A 40 -3.93 -4.31 -5.04
C VAL A 40 -5.06 -4.13 -6.05
N ALA A 41 -6.26 -4.61 -5.74
CA ALA A 41 -7.45 -4.40 -6.60
C ALA A 41 -7.81 -2.92 -6.75
N ALA A 42 -7.57 -2.11 -5.71
CA ALA A 42 -7.72 -0.65 -5.76
C ALA A 42 -6.55 0.08 -6.47
N GLY A 43 -5.53 -0.65 -6.96
CA GLY A 43 -4.35 -0.10 -7.61
C GLY A 43 -3.32 0.53 -6.67
N LEU A 44 -3.59 0.59 -5.36
CA LEU A 44 -2.74 1.26 -4.37
C LEU A 44 -1.43 0.50 -4.07
N LEU A 45 -1.44 -0.81 -4.28
CA LEU A 45 -0.28 -1.68 -4.12
C LEU A 45 -0.01 -2.43 -5.41
N VAL A 46 1.27 -2.61 -5.73
CA VAL A 46 1.73 -3.41 -6.88
C VAL A 46 2.77 -4.43 -6.44
N GLU A 47 2.83 -5.55 -7.16
CA GLU A 47 3.88 -6.54 -6.99
C GLU A 47 5.20 -5.95 -7.55
N ALA A 48 6.17 -5.69 -6.66
CA ALA A 48 7.48 -5.14 -7.02
C ALA A 48 8.51 -6.21 -7.43
N GLY A 49 8.03 -7.42 -7.72
CA GLY A 49 8.85 -8.58 -8.07
C GLY A 49 8.97 -9.60 -6.94
N VAL A 50 9.91 -10.52 -7.11
CA VAL A 50 10.13 -11.65 -6.21
C VAL A 50 11.33 -11.35 -5.32
N GLY A 51 11.14 -11.43 -4.00
CA GLY A 51 12.23 -11.24 -3.05
C GLY A 51 13.28 -12.34 -3.16
N ALA A 52 14.50 -12.07 -2.65
CA ALA A 52 15.57 -13.06 -2.61
C ALA A 52 15.06 -14.35 -1.96
N THR A 53 15.27 -15.48 -2.64
CA THR A 53 14.84 -16.79 -2.13
C THR A 53 15.62 -17.06 -0.85
N SER A 54 14.93 -17.24 0.27
CA SER A 54 15.60 -17.59 1.51
C SER A 54 16.32 -18.92 1.35
N ALA A 55 17.53 -19.03 1.91
CA ALA A 55 18.42 -20.20 1.81
C ALA A 55 17.84 -21.52 2.38
N ARG A 56 16.56 -21.54 2.76
CA ARG A 56 15.87 -22.64 3.44
C ARG A 56 14.80 -23.32 2.57
N GLY A 57 14.72 -22.99 1.28
CA GLY A 57 13.82 -23.62 0.32
C GLY A 57 12.36 -23.25 0.51
N GLY A 58 11.76 -22.58 -0.48
CA GLY A 58 10.35 -22.20 -0.48
C GLY A 58 10.01 -21.33 -1.68
N ARG A 59 8.72 -21.24 -2.03
CA ARG A 59 8.25 -20.36 -3.12
C ARG A 59 8.65 -18.92 -2.78
N PRO A 60 9.41 -18.23 -3.65
CA PRO A 60 9.96 -16.93 -3.33
C PRO A 60 8.83 -15.93 -3.01
N PRO A 61 8.96 -15.14 -1.92
CA PRO A 61 7.89 -14.25 -1.48
C PRO A 61 7.71 -13.11 -2.48
N VAL A 62 6.46 -12.86 -2.86
CA VAL A 62 6.09 -11.68 -3.66
C VAL A 62 6.25 -10.43 -2.79
N LEU A 63 7.05 -9.48 -3.25
CA LEU A 63 7.26 -8.19 -2.60
C LEU A 63 6.19 -7.22 -3.06
N LEU A 64 5.59 -6.50 -2.11
CA LEU A 64 4.58 -5.49 -2.36
C LEU A 64 5.22 -4.11 -2.20
N ARG A 65 4.94 -3.24 -3.15
CA ARG A 65 5.31 -1.82 -3.16
C ARG A 65 4.06 -0.99 -3.24
N TYR A 66 4.09 0.17 -2.59
CA TYR A 66 3.09 1.20 -2.77
C TYR A 66 3.20 1.87 -4.15
N ASP A 67 2.10 1.95 -4.88
CA ASP A 67 2.05 2.62 -6.18
C ASP A 67 1.43 4.02 -6.06
N GLY A 68 2.28 5.03 -5.79
CA GLY A 68 1.84 6.42 -5.66
C GLY A 68 1.23 7.04 -6.94
N ARG A 69 1.30 6.32 -8.07
CA ARG A 69 0.69 6.72 -9.35
C ARG A 69 -0.81 6.45 -9.41
N SER A 70 -1.36 5.59 -8.55
CA SER A 70 -2.78 5.22 -8.56
C SER A 70 -3.64 6.12 -7.68
N GLU A 71 -3.06 7.03 -6.90
CA GLU A 71 -3.78 7.99 -6.08
C GLU A 71 -3.91 9.31 -6.84
N LEU A 72 -5.11 9.62 -7.30
CA LEU A 72 -5.49 11.00 -7.63
C LEU A 72 -6.10 11.61 -6.36
N LEU A 73 -5.36 12.48 -5.70
CA LEU A 73 -5.84 13.29 -4.59
C LEU A 73 -6.52 14.53 -5.15
N VAL A 74 -7.80 14.75 -4.81
CA VAL A 74 -8.50 16.00 -5.11
C VAL A 74 -8.70 16.75 -3.80
N GLY A 75 -7.98 17.85 -3.61
CA GLY A 75 -8.16 18.76 -2.49
C GLY A 75 -9.18 19.83 -2.85
N VAL A 76 -10.34 19.85 -2.22
CA VAL A 76 -11.32 20.93 -2.41
C VAL A 76 -11.28 21.85 -1.20
N HIS A 77 -10.79 23.07 -1.39
CA HIS A 77 -10.90 24.14 -0.41
C HIS A 77 -12.18 24.94 -0.70
N VAL A 78 -13.15 24.87 0.21
CA VAL A 78 -14.42 25.60 0.11
C VAL A 78 -14.34 26.82 1.03
N GLY A 79 -14.04 27.98 0.45
CA GLY A 79 -14.11 29.27 1.12
C GLY A 79 -15.38 30.03 0.75
N VAL A 80 -15.86 30.88 1.65
CA VAL A 80 -17.13 31.64 1.51
C VAL A 80 -17.17 32.51 0.25
N GLN A 81 -16.01 32.96 -0.23
CA GLN A 81 -15.86 33.77 -1.45
C GLN A 81 -15.21 33.03 -2.62
N ARG A 82 -14.59 31.86 -2.38
CA ARG A 82 -13.87 31.13 -3.42
C ARG A 82 -13.77 29.65 -3.07
N THR A 83 -14.14 28.81 -4.02
CA THR A 83 -13.84 27.37 -3.98
C THR A 83 -12.65 27.11 -4.88
N THR A 84 -11.59 26.50 -4.36
CA THR A 84 -10.43 26.07 -5.14
C THR A 84 -10.28 24.56 -5.03
N ALA A 85 -10.22 23.88 -6.17
CA ALA A 85 -9.88 22.47 -6.24
C ALA A 85 -8.42 22.32 -6.71
N THR A 86 -7.62 21.57 -5.96
CA THR A 86 -6.28 21.12 -6.35
C THR A 86 -6.34 19.65 -6.69
N VAL A 87 -5.65 19.26 -7.76
CA VAL A 87 -5.45 17.86 -8.10
C VAL A 87 -3.98 17.58 -7.84
N ALA A 88 -3.70 16.64 -6.96
CA ALA A 88 -2.36 16.17 -6.64
C ALA A 88 -2.33 14.67 -6.85
N THR A 89 -1.18 14.12 -7.18
CA THR A 89 -1.02 12.67 -7.22
C THR A 89 -0.56 12.18 -5.84
N GLY A 90 -0.78 10.92 -5.46
CA GLY A 90 -0.27 10.35 -4.20
C GLY A 90 1.25 10.37 -4.08
N SER A 91 1.94 10.68 -5.17
CA SER A 91 3.38 10.99 -5.24
C SER A 91 3.77 12.43 -4.87
N GLY A 92 2.81 13.34 -4.64
CA GLY A 92 3.10 14.72 -4.20
C GLY A 92 3.52 15.70 -5.31
N GLU A 93 3.24 15.37 -6.58
CA GLU A 93 3.24 16.35 -7.69
C GLU A 93 1.82 16.82 -7.99
#